data_AF-A0A3M2CPS7-F1
#
_entry.id   AF-A0A3M2CPS7-F1
#
_cell.length_a   1.000
_cell.length_b   1.000
_cell.length_c   1.000
_cell.angle_alpha   90.00
_cell.angle_beta   90.00
_cell.angle_gamma   90.00
#
_symmetry.space_group_name_H-M   'P 1'
#
loop_
_entity.id
_entity.type
_entity.pdbx_description
1 polymer ?
#
loop_
_entity_poly.entity_id
_entity_poly.type
_entity_poly.pdbx_seq_one_letter_code
_entity_poly.pdbx_strand_id
1 'polypeptide(L)'
;MASVEIQTPTTQSAESALAHLSRGQIQAALQVLAELGRTADRSTLDSALEKWFRAPQYSTVLSDKDWATLEDYLLTRTEAPPPLLVAACVAFCLQSNDLDRAYHLFIKRPPRLVSQGTEDNTLRTVSETLLTRLLENDRVTSAITVAKILGRLQGPEAEEQRVTFAVIEEAIRQAEQADHAAALRYLFAHKDALPLSLAYRTTKQILVSALSSAATSAPLEAFQNAVAYFADPTFHLELEPLYRSYAEFLLERSAFDTATSFAKIVEPLLPDLAAELLLETEYAHRKSELAPGDSVGRYRLACWAIEMGLTGRGERELEGLTRDPFVGENARLRLTSLRLERDRQALQRAQEAFESGNFRLAYELANKFTVTRSDSELTSSACALAELARFYAEQQPQRQTAEAMARYQQAERLFFRQQYSEALDLVVSIQVEFPNSEVGRRAARLRQEIERKLKVK
;
A
#
# COMPACT_ATOMS: atom_id res chain seq x y z
N MET A 1 -51.72 -0.07 48.64
CA MET A 1 -50.39 -0.40 49.19
C MET A 1 -49.49 -0.66 48.00
N ALA A 2 -48.58 0.26 47.71
CA ALA A 2 -47.70 0.20 46.55
C ALA A 2 -46.55 -0.77 46.82
N SER A 3 -46.40 -1.76 45.94
CA SER A 3 -45.28 -2.69 45.89
C SER A 3 -44.04 -1.90 45.45
N VAL A 4 -43.13 -1.63 46.38
CA VAL A 4 -41.81 -1.09 46.05
C VAL A 4 -40.99 -2.26 45.51
N GLU A 5 -40.83 -2.33 44.19
CA GLU A 5 -39.84 -3.18 43.54
C GLU A 5 -38.45 -2.75 44.03
N ILE A 6 -37.81 -3.61 44.82
CA ILE A 6 -36.41 -3.46 45.19
C ILE A 6 -35.60 -3.76 43.93
N GLN A 7 -35.27 -2.72 43.17
CA GLN A 7 -34.21 -2.80 42.15
C GLN A 7 -32.92 -3.21 42.87
N THR A 8 -32.38 -4.37 42.51
CA THR A 8 -31.11 -4.84 43.03
C THR A 8 -30.01 -3.85 42.61
N PRO A 9 -29.20 -3.32 43.55
CA PRO A 9 -28.22 -2.25 43.28
C PRO A 9 -27.10 -2.62 42.30
N THR A 10 -27.02 -3.88 41.87
CA THR A 10 -25.98 -4.43 40.99
C THR A 10 -26.18 -4.14 39.50
N THR A 11 -27.43 -3.97 39.03
CA THR A 11 -27.72 -3.68 37.62
C THR A 11 -27.57 -2.20 37.29
N GLN A 12 -28.06 -1.30 38.14
CA GLN A 12 -27.89 0.16 37.98
C GLN A 12 -26.43 0.61 38.00
N SER A 13 -25.58 -0.04 38.79
CA SER A 13 -24.16 0.28 38.90
C SER A 13 -23.37 -0.24 37.70
N ALA A 14 -23.72 -1.40 37.12
CA ALA A 14 -23.14 -1.89 35.87
C ALA A 14 -23.53 -1.02 34.66
N GLU A 15 -24.77 -0.55 34.60
CA GLU A 15 -25.23 0.42 33.61
C GLU A 15 -24.55 1.79 33.77
N SER A 16 -24.30 2.24 35.00
CA SER A 16 -23.53 3.44 35.30
C SER A 16 -22.07 3.31 34.85
N ALA A 17 -21.43 2.17 35.11
CA ALA A 17 -20.09 1.88 34.61
C ALA A 17 -20.05 1.87 33.08
N LEU A 18 -21.00 1.21 32.41
CA LEU A 18 -21.12 1.22 30.96
C LEU A 18 -21.40 2.64 30.40
N ALA A 19 -22.10 3.50 31.15
CA ALA A 19 -22.33 4.90 30.80
C ALA A 19 -21.09 5.79 30.98
N HIS A 20 -20.22 5.50 31.96
CA HIS A 20 -18.91 6.16 32.07
C HIS A 20 -17.96 5.69 30.96
N LEU A 21 -17.95 4.38 30.68
CA LEU A 21 -17.18 3.82 29.59
C LEU A 21 -17.66 4.36 28.22
N SER A 22 -18.97 4.60 28.05
CA SER A 22 -19.52 5.19 26.82
C SER A 22 -19.16 6.64 26.58
N ARG A 23 -18.69 7.32 27.63
CA ARG A 23 -18.19 8.70 27.59
C ARG A 23 -16.66 8.76 27.55
N GLY A 24 -15.97 7.62 27.37
CA GLY A 24 -14.51 7.52 27.38
C GLY A 24 -13.89 7.74 28.78
N GLN A 25 -14.68 7.69 29.85
CA GLN A 25 -14.24 7.97 31.22
C GLN A 25 -13.84 6.66 31.91
N ILE A 26 -12.76 6.02 31.46
CA ILE A 26 -12.33 4.72 32.00
C ILE A 26 -11.96 4.81 33.47
N GLN A 27 -11.26 5.85 33.92
CA GLN A 27 -10.95 6.00 35.35
C GLN A 27 -12.22 6.04 36.23
N ALA A 28 -13.27 6.75 35.79
CA ALA A 28 -14.55 6.81 36.51
C ALA A 28 -15.30 5.47 36.42
N ALA A 29 -15.28 4.82 35.26
CA ALA A 29 -15.84 3.50 35.09
C ALA A 29 -15.15 2.44 35.94
N LEU A 30 -13.81 2.42 35.98
CA LEU A 30 -13.02 1.52 36.81
C LEU A 30 -13.20 1.84 38.30
N GLN A 31 -13.48 3.07 38.69
CA GLN A 31 -13.87 3.42 40.06
C GLN A 31 -15.25 2.86 40.41
N VAL A 32 -16.26 3.06 39.55
CA VAL A 32 -17.60 2.49 39.72
C VAL A 32 -17.54 0.95 39.69
N LEU A 33 -16.69 0.38 38.83
CA LEU A 33 -16.42 -1.05 38.74
C LEU A 33 -15.63 -1.57 39.96
N ALA A 34 -14.69 -0.80 40.52
CA ALA A 34 -13.98 -1.17 41.74
C ALA A 34 -14.89 -1.12 42.98
N GLU A 35 -15.83 -0.18 43.02
CA GLU A 35 -16.90 -0.12 44.03
C GLU A 35 -17.89 -1.28 43.87
N LEU A 36 -18.22 -1.64 42.63
CA LEU A 36 -18.90 -2.89 42.28
C LEU A 36 -18.11 -4.11 42.74
N GLY A 37 -16.80 -4.20 42.53
CA GLY A 37 -15.98 -5.34 43.00
C GLY A 37 -15.90 -5.48 44.53
N ARG A 38 -16.28 -4.43 45.28
CA ARG A 38 -16.49 -4.48 46.74
C ARG A 38 -17.90 -4.92 47.14
N THR A 39 -18.88 -4.89 46.23
CA THR A 39 -20.32 -5.08 46.53
C THR A 39 -21.03 -6.14 45.66
N ALA A 40 -20.42 -6.55 44.54
CA ALA A 40 -20.92 -7.44 43.50
C ALA A 40 -19.89 -8.54 43.21
N ASP A 41 -20.37 -9.66 42.67
CA ASP A 41 -19.53 -10.78 42.28
C ASP A 41 -18.64 -10.37 41.09
N ARG A 42 -17.32 -10.61 41.19
CA ARG A 42 -16.27 -10.11 40.27
C ARG A 42 -16.48 -10.57 38.81
N SER A 43 -17.17 -11.68 38.62
CA SER A 43 -17.63 -12.19 37.31
C SER A 43 -18.48 -11.16 36.53
N THR A 44 -19.27 -10.36 37.23
CA THR A 44 -20.14 -9.32 36.65
C THR A 44 -19.31 -8.18 36.05
N LEU A 45 -18.20 -7.84 36.71
CA LEU A 45 -17.29 -6.77 36.30
C LEU A 45 -16.50 -7.18 35.05
N ASP A 46 -15.98 -8.40 35.04
CA ASP A 46 -15.26 -8.95 33.88
C ASP A 46 -16.18 -9.00 32.64
N SER A 47 -17.44 -9.42 32.80
CA SER A 47 -18.44 -9.43 31.72
C SER A 47 -18.79 -8.03 31.21
N ALA A 48 -18.87 -7.03 32.11
CA ALA A 48 -19.14 -5.65 31.72
C ALA A 48 -18.00 -5.03 30.90
N LEU A 49 -16.74 -5.27 31.31
CA LEU A 49 -15.57 -4.82 30.56
C LEU A 49 -15.47 -5.51 29.21
N GLU A 50 -15.66 -6.83 29.14
CA GLU A 50 -15.64 -7.58 27.88
C GLU A 50 -16.67 -7.03 26.88
N LYS A 51 -17.91 -6.83 27.32
CA LYS A 51 -18.99 -6.25 26.49
C LYS A 51 -18.64 -4.85 26.01
N TRP A 52 -17.99 -4.05 26.84
CA TRP A 52 -17.58 -2.70 26.47
C TRP A 52 -16.51 -2.71 25.38
N PHE A 53 -15.42 -3.48 25.56
CA PHE A 53 -14.36 -3.57 24.56
C PHE A 53 -14.82 -4.16 23.21
N ARG A 54 -15.88 -4.99 23.21
CA ARG A 54 -16.47 -5.52 21.98
C ARG A 54 -17.48 -4.60 21.30
N ALA A 55 -17.97 -3.57 21.99
CA ALA A 55 -19.03 -2.74 21.44
C ALA A 55 -18.47 -1.77 20.38
N PRO A 56 -18.95 -1.83 19.12
CA PRO A 56 -18.36 -1.12 17.98
C PRO A 56 -18.48 0.41 18.07
N GLN A 57 -19.34 0.91 18.96
CA GLN A 57 -19.56 2.34 19.21
C GLN A 57 -18.46 2.99 20.07
N TYR A 58 -17.52 2.22 20.62
CA TYR A 58 -16.42 2.71 21.44
C TYR A 58 -15.09 2.59 20.69
N SER A 59 -14.96 3.28 19.56
CA SER A 59 -13.74 3.30 18.74
C SER A 59 -12.74 4.39 19.17
N THR A 60 -12.75 4.81 20.43
CA THR A 60 -11.98 5.97 20.91
C THR A 60 -10.65 5.54 21.52
N VAL A 61 -9.53 6.11 21.05
CA VAL A 61 -8.20 5.91 21.65
C VAL A 61 -8.25 6.26 23.14
N LEU A 62 -7.84 5.31 23.99
CA LEU A 62 -7.75 5.54 25.43
C LEU A 62 -6.54 6.39 25.77
N SER A 63 -6.68 7.23 26.80
CA SER A 63 -5.54 7.97 27.34
C SER A 63 -4.53 6.99 27.95
N ASP A 64 -3.24 7.36 27.93
CA ASP A 64 -2.18 6.54 28.54
C ASP A 64 -2.45 6.25 30.03
N LYS A 65 -3.11 7.18 30.72
CA LYS A 65 -3.49 7.05 32.12
C LYS A 65 -4.59 6.01 32.34
N ASP A 66 -5.60 6.01 31.46
CA ASP A 66 -6.67 5.02 31.49
C ASP A 66 -6.13 3.62 31.15
N TRP A 67 -5.20 3.54 30.19
CA TRP A 67 -4.48 2.31 29.88
C TRP A 67 -3.65 1.79 31.04
N ALA A 68 -2.86 2.64 31.70
CA ALA A 68 -2.07 2.25 32.86
C ALA A 68 -2.95 1.71 33.99
N THR A 69 -4.14 2.29 34.18
CA THR A 69 -5.11 1.85 35.19
C THR A 69 -5.71 0.49 34.82
N LEU A 70 -6.03 0.25 33.55
CA LEU A 70 -6.51 -1.03 33.06
C LEU A 70 -5.43 -2.12 33.13
N GLU A 71 -4.19 -1.79 32.76
CA GLU A 71 -3.06 -2.71 32.84
C GLU A 71 -2.78 -3.10 34.29
N ASP A 72 -2.78 -2.14 35.21
CA ASP A 72 -2.66 -2.40 36.66
C ASP A 72 -3.79 -3.31 37.15
N TYR A 73 -5.03 -3.05 36.73
CA TYR A 73 -6.19 -3.91 37.05
C TYR A 73 -6.03 -5.35 36.53
N LEU A 74 -5.47 -5.55 35.33
CA LEU A 74 -5.27 -6.89 34.74
C LEU A 74 -4.03 -7.62 35.31
N LEU A 75 -2.99 -6.89 35.70
CA LEU A 75 -1.71 -7.44 36.15
C LEU A 75 -1.63 -7.68 37.66
N THR A 76 -2.28 -6.88 38.49
CA THR A 76 -2.22 -7.01 39.96
C THR A 76 -3.14 -8.11 40.54
N ARG A 77 -3.92 -8.79 39.69
CA ARG A 77 -4.78 -9.91 40.11
C ARG A 77 -3.97 -11.11 40.58
N THR A 78 -4.41 -11.70 41.70
CA THR A 78 -3.95 -13.02 42.19
C THR A 78 -4.46 -14.18 41.35
N GLU A 79 -5.65 -14.04 40.75
CA GLU A 79 -6.25 -15.00 39.82
C GLU A 79 -6.10 -14.51 38.37
N ALA A 80 -5.93 -15.43 37.42
CA ALA A 80 -5.80 -15.07 36.01
C ALA A 80 -7.11 -14.40 35.50
N PRO A 81 -7.02 -13.27 34.77
CA PRO A 81 -8.20 -12.65 34.17
C PRO A 81 -8.87 -13.58 33.14
N PRO A 82 -10.19 -13.45 32.90
CA PRO A 82 -10.87 -14.27 31.91
C PRO A 82 -10.25 -14.12 30.51
N PRO A 83 -10.04 -15.23 29.77
CA PRO A 83 -9.41 -15.20 28.44
C PRO A 83 -10.11 -14.24 27.47
N LEU A 84 -11.43 -14.17 27.50
CA LEU A 84 -12.22 -13.29 26.62
C LEU A 84 -12.00 -11.80 26.90
N LEU A 85 -11.79 -11.42 28.15
CA LEU A 85 -11.48 -10.04 28.51
C LEU A 85 -10.13 -9.63 27.92
N VAL A 86 -9.11 -10.50 28.05
CA VAL A 86 -7.80 -10.27 27.44
C VAL A 86 -7.90 -10.18 25.92
N ALA A 87 -8.67 -11.08 25.29
CA ALA A 87 -8.92 -11.06 23.86
C ALA A 87 -9.55 -9.74 23.38
N ALA A 88 -10.54 -9.24 24.12
CA ALA A 88 -11.24 -8.00 23.80
C ALA A 88 -10.30 -6.78 23.92
N CYS A 89 -9.46 -6.73 24.95
CA CYS A 89 -8.44 -5.68 25.09
C CYS A 89 -7.41 -5.72 23.95
N VAL A 90 -6.91 -6.90 23.58
CA VAL A 90 -5.95 -7.05 22.47
C VAL A 90 -6.61 -6.63 21.15
N ALA A 91 -7.85 -7.06 20.89
CA ALA A 91 -8.62 -6.65 19.71
C ALA A 91 -8.76 -5.13 19.62
N PHE A 92 -9.07 -4.48 20.74
CA PHE A 92 -9.19 -3.04 20.84
C PHE A 92 -7.86 -2.30 20.56
N CYS A 93 -6.73 -2.81 21.08
CA CYS A 93 -5.41 -2.29 20.74
C CYS A 93 -5.11 -2.41 19.24
N LEU A 94 -5.44 -3.56 18.63
CA LEU A 94 -5.24 -3.79 17.20
C LEU A 94 -6.11 -2.86 16.34
N GLN A 95 -7.35 -2.58 16.75
CA GLN A 95 -8.23 -1.60 16.09
C GLN A 95 -7.68 -0.17 16.21
N SER A 96 -7.08 0.16 17.36
CA SER A 96 -6.46 1.46 17.62
C SER A 96 -5.04 1.58 17.03
N ASN A 97 -4.57 0.57 16.29
CA ASN A 97 -3.22 0.46 15.73
C ASN A 97 -2.08 0.54 16.77
N ASP A 98 -2.34 0.18 18.03
CA ASP A 98 -1.36 0.13 19.11
C ASP A 98 -0.77 -1.29 19.25
N LEU A 99 0.14 -1.62 18.32
CA LEU A 99 0.70 -2.95 18.18
C LEU A 99 1.59 -3.36 19.38
N ASP A 100 2.29 -2.41 19.99
CA ASP A 100 3.14 -2.65 21.16
C ASP A 100 2.32 -3.06 22.37
N ARG A 101 1.23 -2.34 22.66
CA ARG A 101 0.34 -2.72 23.77
C ARG A 101 -0.39 -4.01 23.50
N ALA A 102 -0.85 -4.23 22.27
CA ALA A 102 -1.48 -5.49 21.88
C ALA A 102 -0.54 -6.68 22.16
N TYR A 103 0.72 -6.58 21.73
CA TYR A 103 1.74 -7.59 21.98
C TYR A 103 2.03 -7.78 23.46
N HIS A 104 2.26 -6.69 24.22
CA HIS A 104 2.58 -6.75 25.64
C HIS A 104 1.48 -7.40 26.49
N LEU A 105 0.20 -7.05 26.23
CA LEU A 105 -0.94 -7.66 26.92
C LEU A 105 -1.02 -9.16 26.62
N PHE A 106 -0.84 -9.53 25.36
CA PHE A 106 -0.90 -10.91 24.91
C PHE A 106 0.17 -11.80 25.56
N ILE A 107 1.42 -11.34 25.63
CA ILE A 107 2.52 -12.15 26.23
C ILE A 107 2.44 -12.23 27.75
N LYS A 108 1.98 -11.17 28.43
CA LYS A 108 1.88 -11.15 29.91
C LYS A 108 0.75 -12.04 30.41
N ARG A 109 -0.33 -12.14 29.63
CA ARG A 109 -1.52 -12.95 29.96
C ARG A 109 -1.89 -13.82 28.75
N PRO A 110 -1.11 -14.87 28.45
CA PRO A 110 -1.39 -15.74 27.33
C PRO A 110 -2.76 -16.41 27.55
N PRO A 111 -3.66 -16.39 26.55
CA PRO A 111 -4.95 -17.02 26.70
C PRO A 111 -4.77 -18.52 26.90
N ARG A 112 -5.44 -19.08 27.92
CA ARG A 112 -5.59 -20.52 28.05
C ARG A 112 -6.86 -20.90 27.32
N LEU A 113 -6.75 -21.60 26.18
CA LEU A 113 -7.89 -22.31 25.60
C LEU A 113 -8.16 -23.51 26.51
N VAL A 114 -9.33 -23.55 27.15
CA VAL A 114 -9.68 -24.61 28.12
C VAL A 114 -11.03 -25.28 27.78
N SER A 115 -11.86 -24.74 26.88
CA SER A 115 -13.20 -25.31 26.66
C SER A 115 -13.81 -25.02 25.30
N GLN A 116 -14.40 -26.06 24.71
CA GLN A 116 -15.23 -26.01 23.49
C GLN A 116 -16.30 -24.91 23.57
N GLY A 117 -16.26 -23.93 22.67
CA GLY A 117 -17.30 -22.90 22.57
C GLY A 117 -16.94 -21.66 21.74
N THR A 118 -17.84 -20.68 21.68
CA THR A 118 -17.68 -19.39 20.97
C THR A 118 -16.49 -18.53 21.44
N GLU A 119 -15.97 -18.84 22.62
CA GLU A 119 -14.81 -18.17 23.22
C GLU A 119 -13.52 -18.47 22.44
N ASP A 120 -13.39 -19.70 21.93
CA ASP A 120 -12.21 -20.18 21.19
C ASP A 120 -12.07 -19.48 19.83
N ASN A 121 -13.18 -19.24 19.12
CA ASN A 121 -13.17 -18.53 17.83
C ASN A 121 -12.73 -17.06 17.96
N THR A 122 -13.10 -16.39 19.06
CA THR A 122 -12.73 -14.98 19.27
C THR A 122 -11.23 -14.87 19.59
N LEU A 123 -10.76 -15.76 20.46
CA LEU A 123 -9.33 -15.86 20.80
C LEU A 123 -8.47 -16.21 19.58
N ARG A 124 -8.93 -17.15 18.73
CA ARG A 124 -8.30 -17.50 17.46
C ARG A 124 -8.14 -16.28 16.57
N THR A 125 -9.24 -15.59 16.28
CA THR A 125 -9.26 -14.45 15.36
C THR A 125 -8.35 -13.32 15.83
N VAL A 126 -8.36 -13.01 17.13
CA VAL A 126 -7.51 -11.95 17.70
C VAL A 126 -6.03 -12.34 17.65
N SER A 127 -5.71 -13.59 17.93
CA SER A 127 -4.33 -14.08 17.92
C SER A 127 -3.73 -14.15 16.52
N GLU A 128 -4.51 -14.64 15.54
CA GLU A 128 -4.14 -14.62 14.13
C GLU A 128 -3.97 -13.19 13.63
N THR A 129 -4.88 -12.28 14.01
CA THR A 129 -4.77 -10.86 13.64
C THR A 129 -3.51 -10.23 14.23
N LEU A 130 -3.20 -10.49 15.51
CA LEU A 130 -1.97 -10.01 16.14
C LEU A 130 -0.73 -10.54 15.42
N LEU A 131 -0.65 -11.85 15.17
CA LEU A 131 0.47 -12.45 14.46
C LEU A 131 0.63 -11.84 13.06
N THR A 132 -0.47 -11.77 12.32
CA THR A 132 -0.56 -11.18 10.98
C THR A 132 -0.03 -9.75 11.00
N ARG A 133 -0.50 -8.91 11.93
CA ARG A 133 -0.07 -7.51 12.10
C ARG A 133 1.40 -7.38 12.51
N LEU A 134 1.90 -8.26 13.37
CA LEU A 134 3.32 -8.28 13.76
C LEU A 134 4.21 -8.62 12.57
N LEU A 135 3.81 -9.61 11.75
CA LEU A 135 4.52 -9.97 10.52
C LEU A 135 4.45 -8.85 9.47
N GLU A 136 3.31 -8.14 9.37
CA GLU A 136 3.09 -6.97 8.50
C GLU A 136 4.04 -5.80 8.82
N ASN A 137 4.41 -5.65 10.10
CA ASN A 137 5.26 -4.56 10.60
C ASN A 137 6.70 -5.03 10.86
N ASP A 138 7.13 -6.13 10.25
CA ASP A 138 8.48 -6.71 10.38
C ASP A 138 8.94 -6.98 11.83
N ARG A 139 7.98 -7.19 12.76
CA ARG A 139 8.26 -7.51 14.17
C ARG A 139 8.41 -9.01 14.39
N VAL A 140 9.44 -9.58 13.76
CA VAL A 140 9.66 -11.04 13.68
C VAL A 140 9.80 -11.69 15.06
N THR A 141 10.61 -11.12 15.96
CA THR A 141 10.83 -11.67 17.31
C THR A 141 9.55 -11.71 18.15
N SER A 142 8.71 -10.69 18.02
CA SER A 142 7.39 -10.63 18.64
C SER A 142 6.44 -11.66 18.02
N ALA A 143 6.42 -11.79 16.69
CA ALA A 143 5.61 -12.78 15.99
C ALA A 143 5.97 -14.21 16.40
N ILE A 144 7.26 -14.55 16.53
CA ILE A 144 7.74 -15.84 17.04
C ILE A 144 7.21 -16.09 18.46
N THR A 145 7.28 -15.10 19.33
CA THR A 145 6.84 -15.25 20.72
C THR A 145 5.34 -15.52 20.78
N VAL A 146 4.55 -14.84 19.95
CA VAL A 146 3.11 -15.09 19.81
C VAL A 146 2.86 -16.50 19.25
N ALA A 147 3.56 -16.91 18.19
CA ALA A 147 3.44 -18.25 17.61
C ALA A 147 3.78 -19.36 18.62
N LYS A 148 4.85 -19.18 19.43
CA LYS A 148 5.24 -20.09 20.53
C LYS A 148 4.15 -20.26 21.58
N ILE A 149 3.49 -19.17 21.95
CA ILE A 149 2.38 -19.19 22.90
C ILE A 149 1.20 -19.96 22.29
N LEU A 150 0.89 -19.69 21.03
CA LEU A 150 -0.21 -20.33 20.31
C LEU A 150 0.04 -21.82 20.05
N GLY A 151 1.28 -22.23 19.74
CA GLY A 151 1.67 -23.62 19.56
C GLY A 151 1.54 -24.50 20.83
N ARG A 152 1.30 -23.88 22.00
CA ARG A 152 1.15 -24.58 23.30
C ARG A 152 -0.29 -24.65 23.80
N LEU A 153 -1.25 -24.05 23.09
CA LEU A 153 -2.67 -24.04 23.44
C LEU A 153 -3.23 -25.45 23.58
N GLN A 154 -4.19 -25.78 24.46
CA GLN A 154 -4.75 -27.14 24.60
C GLN A 154 -6.21 -27.21 24.14
N GLY A 155 -6.59 -28.29 23.44
CA GLY A 155 -7.97 -28.54 22.98
C GLY A 155 -8.04 -29.18 21.57
N PRO A 156 -9.18 -29.82 21.21
CA PRO A 156 -9.36 -30.49 19.91
C PRO A 156 -9.41 -29.52 18.72
N GLU A 157 -9.95 -28.31 18.89
CA GLU A 157 -9.95 -27.27 17.84
C GLU A 157 -8.59 -26.53 17.75
N ALA A 158 -7.74 -26.67 18.76
CA ALA A 158 -6.40 -26.08 18.80
C ALA A 158 -5.35 -26.98 18.09
N GLU A 159 -5.69 -28.22 17.72
CA GLU A 159 -4.73 -29.17 17.15
C GLU A 159 -4.23 -28.72 15.77
N GLU A 160 -5.13 -28.28 14.90
CA GLU A 160 -4.79 -27.75 13.57
C GLU A 160 -3.95 -26.46 13.68
N GLN A 161 -4.33 -25.56 14.59
CA GLN A 161 -3.61 -24.30 14.86
C GLN A 161 -2.23 -24.54 15.45
N ARG A 162 -2.07 -25.53 16.33
CA ARG A 162 -0.77 -25.92 16.86
C ARG A 162 0.16 -26.31 15.73
N VAL A 163 -0.32 -27.07 14.75
CA VAL A 163 0.50 -27.48 13.61
C VAL A 163 0.89 -26.23 12.80
N THR A 164 -0.05 -25.34 12.48
CA THR A 164 0.25 -24.07 11.78
C THR A 164 1.33 -23.25 12.50
N PHE A 165 1.19 -23.00 13.80
CA PHE A 165 2.11 -22.15 14.55
C PHE A 165 3.43 -22.84 14.89
N ALA A 166 3.43 -24.16 15.15
CA ALA A 166 4.64 -24.94 15.33
C ALA A 166 5.48 -24.97 14.05
N VAL A 167 4.81 -25.06 12.89
CA VAL A 167 5.49 -25.02 11.59
C VAL A 167 6.17 -23.67 11.36
N ILE A 168 5.48 -22.56 11.66
CA ILE A 168 6.04 -21.20 11.56
C ILE A 168 7.22 -21.03 12.54
N GLU A 169 7.05 -21.45 13.80
CA GLU A 169 8.11 -21.37 14.82
C GLU A 169 9.37 -22.12 14.36
N GLU A 170 9.21 -23.35 13.90
CA GLU A 170 10.32 -24.20 13.48
C GLU A 170 11.00 -23.67 12.21
N ALA A 171 10.25 -23.19 11.22
CA ALA A 171 10.81 -22.55 10.03
C ALA A 171 11.65 -21.31 10.41
N ILE A 172 11.13 -20.44 11.29
CA ILE A 172 11.88 -19.25 11.72
C ILE A 172 13.10 -19.65 12.56
N ARG A 173 12.99 -20.65 13.44
CA ARG A 173 14.13 -21.17 14.22
C ARG A 173 15.24 -21.68 13.32
N GLN A 174 14.91 -22.38 12.24
CA GLN A 174 15.91 -22.83 11.25
C GLN A 174 16.56 -21.65 10.53
N ALA A 175 15.80 -20.60 10.21
CA ALA A 175 16.36 -19.37 9.63
C ALA A 175 17.30 -18.63 10.60
N GLU A 176 16.98 -18.57 11.90
CA GLU A 176 17.88 -18.03 12.93
C GLU A 176 19.19 -18.82 13.05
N GLN A 177 19.15 -20.12 12.75
CA GLN A 177 20.34 -20.99 12.69
C GLN A 177 21.10 -20.87 11.35
N ALA A 178 20.77 -19.87 10.54
CA ALA A 178 21.31 -19.59 9.22
C ALA A 178 21.02 -20.64 8.13
N ASP A 179 20.17 -21.63 8.39
CA ASP A 179 19.73 -22.61 7.40
C ASP A 179 18.41 -22.17 6.73
N HIS A 180 18.50 -21.08 5.96
CA HIS A 180 17.37 -20.43 5.31
C HIS A 180 16.70 -21.31 4.25
N ALA A 181 17.49 -22.17 3.58
CA ALA A 181 16.97 -23.09 2.57
C ALA A 181 16.21 -24.26 3.22
N ALA A 182 16.69 -24.81 4.35
CA ALA A 182 15.92 -25.78 5.12
C ALA A 182 14.66 -25.16 5.69
N ALA A 183 14.73 -23.93 6.23
CA ALA A 183 13.59 -23.20 6.76
C ALA A 183 12.43 -23.10 5.75
N LEU A 184 12.74 -22.72 4.50
CA LEU A 184 11.73 -22.65 3.45
C LEU A 184 11.23 -24.02 3.00
N ARG A 185 12.10 -25.02 2.85
CA ARG A 185 11.67 -26.39 2.55
C ARG A 185 10.74 -26.95 3.62
N TYR A 186 11.03 -26.68 4.89
CA TYR A 186 10.21 -27.09 6.02
C TYR A 186 8.84 -26.40 6.01
N LEU A 187 8.82 -25.07 5.77
CA LEU A 187 7.58 -24.31 5.63
C LEU A 187 6.71 -24.86 4.48
N PHE A 188 7.31 -25.13 3.32
CA PHE A 188 6.61 -25.58 2.12
C PHE A 188 6.16 -27.05 2.19
N ALA A 189 6.87 -27.89 2.93
CA ALA A 189 6.46 -29.26 3.21
C ALA A 189 5.14 -29.31 4.01
N HIS A 190 4.80 -28.25 4.73
CA HIS A 190 3.61 -28.13 5.57
C HIS A 190 2.59 -27.12 5.04
N LYS A 191 2.61 -26.87 3.73
CA LYS A 191 1.76 -25.88 3.06
C LYS A 191 0.27 -26.03 3.34
N ASP A 192 -0.20 -27.27 3.41
CA ASP A 192 -1.63 -27.56 3.58
C ASP A 192 -2.11 -27.20 5.00
N ALA A 193 -1.17 -27.05 5.95
CA ALA A 193 -1.43 -26.61 7.32
C ALA A 193 -1.29 -25.09 7.51
N LEU A 194 -0.94 -24.32 6.48
CA LEU A 194 -0.66 -22.89 6.57
C LEU A 194 -1.63 -22.08 5.69
N PRO A 195 -2.30 -21.05 6.23
CA PRO A 195 -2.92 -20.02 5.41
C PRO A 195 -1.88 -19.39 4.47
N LEU A 196 -2.24 -19.22 3.20
CA LEU A 196 -1.35 -18.71 2.15
C LEU A 196 -0.72 -17.35 2.51
N SER A 197 -1.50 -16.47 3.15
CA SER A 197 -1.04 -15.16 3.63
C SER A 197 0.07 -15.26 4.68
N LEU A 198 0.00 -16.23 5.59
CA LEU A 198 1.02 -16.48 6.60
C LEU A 198 2.26 -17.14 5.99
N ALA A 199 2.08 -18.15 5.13
CA ALA A 199 3.19 -18.79 4.41
C ALA A 199 4.00 -17.78 3.59
N TYR A 200 3.31 -16.87 2.90
CA TYR A 200 3.91 -15.79 2.13
C TYR A 200 4.74 -14.83 3.00
N ARG A 201 4.16 -14.32 4.10
CA ARG A 201 4.86 -13.37 4.99
C ARG A 201 6.06 -13.99 5.67
N THR A 202 5.93 -15.23 6.15
CA THR A 202 7.06 -15.97 6.74
C THR A 202 8.15 -16.20 5.70
N THR A 203 7.79 -16.52 4.45
CA THR A 203 8.76 -16.65 3.35
C THR A 203 9.51 -15.35 3.12
N LYS A 204 8.79 -14.23 2.97
CA LYS A 204 9.39 -12.90 2.78
C LYS A 204 10.42 -12.59 3.86
N GLN A 205 10.11 -12.87 5.12
CA GLN A 205 11.02 -12.64 6.24
C GLN A 205 12.26 -13.52 6.20
N ILE A 206 12.11 -14.81 5.89
CA ILE A 206 13.25 -15.73 5.75
C ILE A 206 14.17 -15.25 4.62
N LEU A 207 13.62 -14.75 3.51
CA LEU A 207 14.39 -14.18 2.41
C LEU A 207 15.13 -12.88 2.80
N VAL A 208 14.48 -11.99 3.56
CA VAL A 208 15.12 -10.79 4.12
C VAL A 208 16.30 -11.18 5.03
N SER A 209 16.07 -12.13 5.94
CA SER A 209 17.13 -12.67 6.81
C SER A 209 18.29 -13.24 6.00
N ALA A 210 18.00 -14.03 4.96
CA ALA A 210 19.01 -14.65 4.10
C ALA A 210 19.90 -13.62 3.41
N LEU A 211 19.33 -12.52 2.93
CA LEU A 211 20.09 -11.41 2.34
C LEU A 211 21.00 -10.74 3.36
N SER A 212 20.50 -10.52 4.57
CA SER A 212 21.26 -9.86 5.64
C SER A 212 22.41 -10.71 6.21
N SER A 213 22.29 -12.04 6.16
CA SER A 213 23.27 -12.94 6.79
C SER A 213 24.54 -13.17 5.97
N ALA A 214 24.56 -12.74 4.69
CA ALA A 214 25.69 -12.49 3.77
C ALA A 214 26.95 -13.40 3.79
N ALA A 215 26.92 -14.59 4.40
CA ALA A 215 28.10 -15.41 4.64
C ALA A 215 28.31 -16.58 3.65
N THR A 216 27.30 -17.04 2.90
CA THR A 216 27.41 -18.25 2.05
C THR A 216 26.43 -18.25 0.87
N SER A 217 26.54 -19.25 -0.02
CA SER A 217 25.63 -19.58 -1.13
C SER A 217 24.17 -19.90 -0.75
N ALA A 218 23.85 -19.87 0.55
CA ALA A 218 22.54 -20.15 1.12
C ALA A 218 21.35 -19.31 0.58
N PRO A 219 21.52 -18.05 0.14
CA PRO A 219 20.41 -17.27 -0.38
C PRO A 219 19.80 -17.86 -1.66
N LEU A 220 20.62 -18.44 -2.56
CA LEU A 220 20.13 -18.88 -3.87
C LEU A 220 19.03 -19.94 -3.74
N GLU A 221 19.32 -21.01 -3.01
CA GLU A 221 18.38 -22.12 -2.84
C GLU A 221 17.11 -21.64 -2.12
N ALA A 222 17.24 -20.71 -1.16
CA ALA A 222 16.08 -20.10 -0.50
C ALA A 222 15.20 -19.31 -1.49
N PHE A 223 15.79 -18.44 -2.30
CA PHE A 223 15.07 -17.68 -3.33
C PHE A 223 14.45 -18.58 -4.40
N GLN A 224 15.15 -19.63 -4.82
CA GLN A 224 14.65 -20.63 -5.77
C GLN A 224 13.44 -21.40 -5.22
N ASN A 225 13.52 -21.85 -3.96
CA ASN A 225 12.42 -22.53 -3.30
C ASN A 225 11.19 -21.61 -3.21
N ALA A 226 11.38 -20.33 -2.86
CA ALA A 226 10.28 -19.36 -2.81
C ALA A 226 9.62 -19.14 -4.18
N VAL A 227 10.44 -19.01 -5.23
CA VAL A 227 9.96 -18.88 -6.61
C VAL A 227 9.20 -20.13 -7.08
N ALA A 228 9.70 -21.33 -6.77
CA ALA A 228 9.04 -22.58 -7.17
C ALA A 228 7.73 -22.83 -6.43
N TYR A 229 7.58 -22.30 -5.22
CA TYR A 229 6.45 -22.59 -4.35
C TYR A 229 5.22 -21.72 -4.64
N PHE A 230 5.42 -20.42 -4.83
CA PHE A 230 4.33 -19.53 -5.22
C PHE A 230 4.18 -19.61 -6.74
N ALA A 231 3.06 -20.12 -7.22
CA ALA A 231 2.79 -20.19 -8.67
C ALA A 231 2.01 -18.97 -9.18
N ASP A 232 1.45 -18.18 -8.26
CA ASP A 232 0.63 -17.02 -8.57
C ASP A 232 1.51 -15.76 -8.69
N PRO A 233 1.52 -15.09 -9.87
CA PRO A 233 2.32 -13.89 -10.12
C PRO A 233 2.09 -12.74 -9.12
N THR A 234 0.91 -12.67 -8.49
CA THR A 234 0.57 -11.58 -7.55
C THR A 234 1.48 -11.56 -6.32
N PHE A 235 1.88 -12.72 -5.80
CA PHE A 235 2.84 -12.79 -4.69
C PHE A 235 4.24 -12.37 -5.12
N HIS A 236 4.62 -12.64 -6.37
CA HIS A 236 5.95 -12.29 -6.88
C HIS A 236 6.10 -10.79 -7.09
N LEU A 237 5.03 -10.08 -7.48
CA LEU A 237 5.05 -8.61 -7.58
C LEU A 237 5.44 -7.95 -6.25
N GLU A 238 4.98 -8.50 -5.12
CA GLU A 238 5.35 -7.98 -3.82
C GLU A 238 6.78 -8.40 -3.37
N LEU A 239 7.32 -9.49 -3.91
CA LEU A 239 8.70 -9.96 -3.67
C LEU A 239 9.73 -9.34 -4.62
N GLU A 240 9.29 -8.63 -5.66
CA GLU A 240 10.16 -7.98 -6.65
C GLU A 240 11.31 -7.18 -6.01
N PRO A 241 11.10 -6.34 -4.96
CA PRO A 241 12.19 -5.61 -4.32
C PRO A 241 13.28 -6.52 -3.74
N LEU A 242 12.90 -7.70 -3.25
CA LEU A 242 13.85 -8.69 -2.71
C LEU A 242 14.60 -9.41 -3.83
N TYR A 243 13.94 -9.68 -4.96
CA TYR A 243 14.61 -10.23 -6.15
C TYR A 243 15.64 -9.27 -6.72
N ARG A 244 15.31 -7.97 -6.79
CA ARG A 244 16.26 -6.91 -7.16
C ARG A 244 17.44 -6.86 -6.19
N SER A 245 17.17 -6.85 -4.89
CA SER A 245 18.21 -6.83 -3.85
C SER A 245 19.13 -8.07 -3.93
N TYR A 246 18.56 -9.23 -4.21
CA TYR A 246 19.35 -10.46 -4.36
C TYR A 246 20.20 -10.46 -5.63
N ALA A 247 19.65 -9.99 -6.75
CA ALA A 247 20.42 -9.83 -7.97
C ALA A 247 21.59 -8.85 -7.76
N GLU A 248 21.36 -7.69 -7.14
CA GLU A 248 22.43 -6.74 -6.79
C GLU A 248 23.52 -7.40 -5.93
N PHE A 249 23.13 -8.17 -4.91
CA PHE A 249 24.06 -8.94 -4.08
C PHE A 249 24.93 -9.93 -4.88
N LEU A 250 24.36 -10.57 -5.91
CA LEU A 250 25.10 -11.46 -6.80
C LEU A 250 26.06 -10.68 -7.70
N LEU A 251 25.64 -9.54 -8.23
CA LEU A 251 26.47 -8.68 -9.09
C LEU A 251 27.66 -8.09 -8.32
N GLU A 252 27.46 -7.68 -7.06
CA GLU A 252 28.54 -7.20 -6.18
C GLU A 252 29.64 -8.25 -5.97
N ARG A 253 29.28 -9.53 -5.98
CA ARG A 253 30.21 -10.66 -5.86
C ARG A 253 30.72 -11.19 -7.20
N SER A 254 30.39 -10.53 -8.32
CA SER A 254 30.73 -10.99 -9.67
C SER A 254 30.22 -12.42 -9.97
N ALA A 255 29.11 -12.82 -9.34
CA ALA A 255 28.50 -14.13 -9.51
C ALA A 255 27.52 -14.15 -10.71
N PHE A 256 28.05 -13.85 -11.91
CA PHE A 256 27.24 -13.54 -13.10
C PHE A 256 26.45 -14.74 -13.64
N ASP A 257 27.03 -15.94 -13.64
CA ASP A 257 26.33 -17.17 -14.06
C ASP A 257 25.13 -17.47 -13.15
N THR A 258 25.32 -17.23 -11.85
CA THR A 258 24.30 -17.42 -10.82
C THR A 258 23.19 -16.36 -10.95
N ALA A 259 23.55 -15.11 -11.22
CA ALA A 259 22.58 -14.03 -11.48
C ALA A 259 21.75 -14.32 -12.74
N THR A 260 22.38 -14.81 -13.80
CA THR A 260 21.71 -15.22 -15.04
C THR A 260 20.75 -16.39 -14.79
N SER A 261 21.20 -17.40 -14.05
CA SER A 261 20.37 -18.54 -13.68
C SER A 261 19.18 -18.13 -12.83
N PHE A 262 19.39 -17.20 -11.88
CA PHE A 262 18.33 -16.65 -11.06
C PHE A 262 17.29 -15.88 -11.88
N ALA A 263 17.72 -15.04 -12.84
CA ALA A 263 16.79 -14.32 -13.71
C ALA A 263 15.90 -15.26 -14.54
N LYS A 264 16.46 -16.37 -15.07
CA LYS A 264 15.69 -17.41 -15.78
C LYS A 264 14.65 -18.12 -14.90
N ILE A 265 14.90 -18.18 -13.60
CA ILE A 265 13.96 -18.76 -12.63
C ILE A 265 12.81 -17.79 -12.35
N VAL A 266 13.07 -16.48 -12.36
CA VAL A 266 12.07 -15.42 -12.18
C VAL A 266 11.24 -15.19 -13.46
N GLU A 267 11.81 -15.43 -14.64
CA GLU A 267 11.23 -15.16 -15.97
C GLU A 267 9.79 -15.64 -16.16
N PRO A 268 9.39 -16.87 -15.77
CA PRO A 268 8.02 -17.34 -15.97
C PRO A 268 6.97 -16.58 -15.17
N LEU A 269 7.39 -15.87 -14.11
CA LEU A 269 6.50 -15.20 -13.15
C LEU A 269 6.51 -13.69 -13.34
N LEU A 270 7.68 -13.11 -13.57
CA LEU A 270 7.90 -11.68 -13.77
C LEU A 270 8.84 -11.47 -14.98
N PRO A 271 8.32 -11.55 -16.22
CA PRO A 271 9.15 -11.52 -17.43
C PRO A 271 9.89 -10.18 -17.60
N ASP A 272 9.23 -9.06 -17.32
CA ASP A 272 9.83 -7.72 -17.45
C ASP A 272 10.99 -7.53 -16.46
N LEU A 273 10.80 -8.00 -15.21
CA LEU A 273 11.86 -7.96 -14.19
C LEU A 273 13.03 -8.86 -14.59
N ALA A 274 12.76 -10.09 -15.05
CA ALA A 274 13.81 -11.01 -15.46
C ALA A 274 14.64 -10.45 -16.63
N ALA A 275 13.99 -9.81 -17.61
CA ALA A 275 14.66 -9.12 -18.70
C ALA A 275 15.57 -7.98 -18.19
N GLU A 276 15.08 -7.16 -17.25
CA GLU A 276 15.88 -6.12 -16.60
C GLU A 276 17.10 -6.71 -15.88
N LEU A 277 16.92 -7.78 -15.10
CA LEU A 277 17.99 -8.45 -14.36
C LEU A 277 19.06 -9.06 -15.28
N LEU A 278 18.65 -9.64 -16.41
CA LEU A 278 19.58 -10.17 -17.41
C LEU A 278 20.42 -9.05 -18.03
N LEU A 279 19.80 -7.91 -18.36
CA LEU A 279 20.51 -6.75 -18.91
C LEU A 279 21.50 -6.15 -17.90
N GLU A 280 21.11 -6.00 -16.63
CA GLU A 280 22.01 -5.53 -15.56
C GLU A 280 23.16 -6.53 -15.31
N THR A 281 22.90 -7.83 -15.43
CA THR A 281 23.94 -8.87 -15.31
C THR A 281 24.95 -8.79 -16.44
N GLU A 282 24.48 -8.68 -17.69
CA GLU A 282 25.35 -8.52 -18.86
C GLU A 282 26.16 -7.22 -18.79
N TYR A 283 25.53 -6.12 -18.34
CA TYR A 283 26.22 -4.85 -18.10
C TYR A 283 27.37 -5.01 -17.10
N ALA A 284 27.09 -5.63 -15.95
CA ALA A 284 28.09 -5.83 -14.90
C ALA A 284 29.22 -6.77 -15.34
N HIS A 285 28.89 -7.85 -16.08
CA HIS A 285 29.86 -8.77 -16.66
C HIS A 285 30.82 -8.04 -17.60
N ARG A 286 30.29 -7.36 -18.63
CA ARG A 286 31.10 -6.57 -19.58
C ARG A 286 31.95 -5.52 -18.87
N LYS A 287 31.39 -4.86 -17.84
CA LYS A 287 32.14 -3.88 -17.05
C LYS A 287 33.32 -4.51 -16.31
N SER A 288 33.16 -5.72 -15.79
CA SER A 288 34.22 -6.42 -15.06
C SER A 288 35.40 -6.85 -15.93
N GLU A 289 35.16 -7.07 -17.24
CA GLU A 289 36.20 -7.43 -18.22
C GLU A 289 37.06 -6.23 -18.66
N LEU A 290 36.62 -5.00 -18.39
CA LEU A 290 37.33 -3.79 -18.79
C LEU A 290 38.53 -3.50 -17.87
N ALA A 291 39.67 -3.20 -18.47
CA ALA A 291 40.87 -2.82 -17.72
C ALA A 291 40.66 -1.50 -16.93
N PRO A 292 41.34 -1.31 -15.78
CA PRO A 292 41.33 -0.06 -15.03
C PRO A 292 42.07 1.04 -15.81
N GLY A 293 41.36 1.72 -16.72
CA GLY A 293 41.94 2.73 -17.62
C GLY A 293 41.50 2.61 -19.07
N ASP A 294 40.72 1.59 -19.43
CA ASP A 294 40.16 1.46 -20.78
C ASP A 294 38.98 2.44 -20.99
N SER A 295 39.30 3.71 -21.24
CA SER A 295 38.30 4.76 -21.46
C SER A 295 37.47 4.54 -22.73
N VAL A 296 38.06 3.94 -23.77
CA VAL A 296 37.36 3.57 -25.01
C VAL A 296 36.38 2.43 -24.77
N GLY A 297 36.79 1.39 -24.06
CA GLY A 297 35.91 0.28 -23.66
C GLY A 297 34.76 0.75 -22.78
N ARG A 298 35.02 1.63 -21.81
CA ARG A 298 33.95 2.23 -20.97
C ARG A 298 32.99 3.09 -21.78
N TYR A 299 33.48 3.86 -22.75
CA TYR A 299 32.61 4.63 -23.65
C TYR A 299 31.69 3.71 -24.47
N ARG A 300 32.24 2.61 -25.01
CA ARG A 300 31.46 1.61 -25.76
C ARG A 300 30.43 0.92 -24.89
N LEU A 301 30.80 0.54 -23.66
CA LEU A 301 29.88 -0.03 -22.68
C LEU A 301 28.74 0.94 -22.36
N ALA A 302 29.06 2.22 -22.18
CA ALA A 302 28.06 3.25 -21.91
C ALA A 302 27.06 3.40 -23.06
N CYS A 303 27.54 3.44 -24.30
CA CYS A 303 26.68 3.50 -25.49
C CYS A 303 25.77 2.26 -25.59
N TRP A 304 26.35 1.07 -25.41
CA TRP A 304 25.59 -0.17 -25.39
C TRP A 304 24.53 -0.18 -24.28
N ALA A 305 24.86 0.29 -23.07
CA ALA A 305 23.92 0.36 -21.96
C ALA A 305 22.73 1.27 -22.28
N ILE A 306 22.98 2.42 -22.91
CA ILE A 306 21.92 3.33 -23.38
C ILE A 306 21.05 2.66 -24.45
N GLU A 307 21.66 2.01 -25.44
CA GLU A 307 20.94 1.32 -26.53
C GLU A 307 20.04 0.19 -26.00
N MET A 308 20.46 -0.48 -24.91
CA MET A 308 19.70 -1.53 -24.23
C MET A 308 18.69 -1.00 -23.19
N GLY A 309 18.52 0.33 -23.08
CA GLY A 309 17.55 0.93 -22.16
C GLY A 309 18.06 1.19 -20.74
N LEU A 310 19.28 0.77 -20.39
CA LEU A 310 19.96 1.07 -19.12
C LEU A 310 20.54 2.49 -19.11
N THR A 311 19.71 3.48 -19.45
CA THR A 311 20.12 4.87 -19.70
C THR A 311 20.85 5.47 -18.51
N GLY A 312 20.34 5.28 -17.29
CA GLY A 312 20.96 5.82 -16.08
C GLY A 312 22.30 5.19 -15.71
N ARG A 313 22.59 3.96 -16.16
CA ARG A 313 23.93 3.34 -16.03
C ARG A 313 24.88 3.94 -17.05
N GLY A 314 24.46 3.99 -18.32
CA GLY A 314 25.28 4.54 -19.40
C GLY A 314 25.64 6.01 -19.20
N GLU A 315 24.71 6.84 -18.71
CA GLU A 315 24.99 8.24 -18.39
C GLU A 315 26.07 8.40 -17.32
N ARG A 316 26.01 7.61 -16.24
CA ARG A 316 27.03 7.64 -15.17
C ARG A 316 28.42 7.30 -15.70
N GLU A 317 28.54 6.33 -16.60
CA GLU A 317 29.82 6.02 -17.25
C GLU A 317 30.29 7.17 -18.15
N LEU A 318 29.40 7.76 -18.97
CA LEU A 318 29.75 8.90 -19.82
C LEU A 318 30.19 10.12 -19.00
N GLU A 319 29.53 10.40 -17.88
CA GLU A 319 29.88 11.49 -16.96
C GLU A 319 31.32 11.33 -16.44
N GLY A 320 31.69 10.12 -16.04
CA GLY A 320 33.04 9.78 -15.60
C GLY A 320 34.11 9.96 -16.70
N LEU A 321 33.71 9.94 -17.97
CA LEU A 321 34.61 10.06 -19.13
C LEU A 321 34.72 11.49 -19.68
N THR A 322 33.94 12.45 -19.21
CA THR A 322 33.88 13.82 -19.77
C THR A 322 35.21 14.57 -19.80
N ARG A 323 36.14 14.22 -18.91
CA ARG A 323 37.49 14.82 -18.81
C ARG A 323 38.58 14.00 -19.51
N ASP A 324 38.23 12.86 -20.10
CA ASP A 324 39.18 11.98 -20.77
C ASP A 324 39.72 12.63 -22.07
N PRO A 325 41.04 12.60 -22.34
CA PRO A 325 41.64 13.22 -23.53
C PRO A 325 41.19 12.62 -24.86
N PHE A 326 40.77 11.36 -24.89
CA PHE A 326 40.46 10.63 -26.12
C PHE A 326 38.96 10.55 -26.38
N VAL A 327 38.16 10.28 -25.35
CA VAL A 327 36.70 10.07 -25.50
C VAL A 327 35.85 11.19 -24.89
N GLY A 328 36.45 12.15 -24.18
CA GLY A 328 35.70 13.14 -23.40
C GLY A 328 34.86 14.11 -24.22
N GLU A 329 35.26 14.45 -25.45
CA GLU A 329 34.41 15.23 -26.36
C GLU A 329 33.18 14.43 -26.81
N ASN A 330 33.39 13.19 -27.26
CA ASN A 330 32.29 12.30 -27.67
C ASN A 330 31.33 11.98 -26.52
N ALA A 331 31.84 11.81 -25.30
CA ALA A 331 31.01 11.62 -24.11
C ALA A 331 30.14 12.86 -23.82
N ARG A 332 30.71 14.07 -23.91
CA ARG A 332 29.97 15.34 -23.74
C ARG A 332 28.90 15.52 -24.81
N LEU A 333 29.23 15.26 -26.08
CA LEU A 333 28.27 15.33 -27.18
C LEU A 333 27.13 14.32 -26.98
N ARG A 334 27.43 13.09 -26.57
CA ARG A 334 26.42 12.06 -26.32
C ARG A 334 25.50 12.44 -25.16
N LEU A 335 26.05 12.91 -24.03
CA LEU A 335 25.25 13.42 -22.91
C LEU A 335 24.36 14.60 -23.32
N THR A 336 24.88 15.50 -24.16
CA THR A 336 24.10 16.63 -24.70
C THR A 336 22.97 16.14 -25.58
N SER A 337 23.23 15.16 -26.45
CA SER A 337 22.20 14.52 -27.30
C SER A 337 21.10 13.88 -26.46
N LEU A 338 21.45 13.13 -25.41
CA LEU A 338 20.47 12.50 -24.51
C LEU A 338 19.61 13.51 -23.77
N ARG A 339 20.21 14.60 -23.29
CA ARG A 339 19.48 15.72 -22.67
C ARG A 339 18.53 16.35 -23.67
N LEU A 340 19.00 16.64 -24.88
CA LEU A 340 18.18 17.21 -25.93
C LEU A 340 17.03 16.30 -26.35
N GLU A 341 17.23 14.98 -26.42
CA GLU A 341 16.16 14.01 -26.70
C GLU A 341 15.09 14.01 -25.60
N ARG A 342 15.48 14.02 -24.33
CA ARG A 342 14.53 14.14 -23.19
C ARG A 342 13.76 15.45 -23.24
N ASP A 343 14.45 16.52 -23.59
CA ASP A 343 13.84 17.84 -23.71
C ASP A 343 12.86 17.89 -24.88
N ARG A 344 13.21 17.30 -26.03
CA ARG A 344 12.29 17.13 -27.17
C ARG A 344 11.04 16.37 -26.78
N GLN A 345 11.19 15.22 -26.11
CA GLN A 345 10.03 14.42 -25.66
C GLN A 345 9.14 15.20 -24.68
N ALA A 346 9.73 15.97 -23.76
CA ALA A 346 8.97 16.78 -22.82
C ALA A 346 8.22 17.92 -23.52
N LEU A 347 8.84 18.59 -24.49
CA LEU A 347 8.20 19.64 -25.28
C LEU A 347 7.12 19.07 -26.22
N GLN A 348 7.35 17.91 -26.83
CA GLN A 348 6.40 17.24 -27.70
C GLN A 348 5.08 16.94 -26.98
N ARG A 349 5.12 16.50 -25.71
CA ARG A 349 3.90 16.33 -24.90
C ARG A 349 3.11 17.63 -24.72
N ALA A 350 3.79 18.76 -24.60
CA ALA A 350 3.13 20.06 -24.54
C ALA A 350 2.52 20.46 -25.90
N GLN A 351 3.18 20.11 -27.01
CA GLN A 351 2.66 20.32 -28.37
C GLN A 351 1.43 19.45 -28.64
N GLU A 352 1.47 18.17 -28.28
CA GLU A 352 0.31 17.26 -28.41
C GLU A 352 -0.89 17.75 -27.58
N ALA A 353 -0.65 18.27 -26.36
CA ALA A 353 -1.70 18.89 -25.55
C ALA A 353 -2.28 20.16 -26.22
N PHE A 354 -1.46 20.91 -26.95
CA PHE A 354 -1.88 22.09 -27.70
C PHE A 354 -2.72 21.69 -28.92
N GLU A 355 -2.25 20.72 -29.70
CA GLU A 355 -2.92 20.22 -30.91
C GLU A 355 -4.26 19.55 -30.60
N SER A 356 -4.38 18.87 -29.46
CA SER A 356 -5.63 18.29 -28.96
C SER A 356 -6.62 19.32 -28.41
N GLY A 357 -6.30 20.62 -28.45
CA GLY A 357 -7.16 21.71 -27.98
C GLY A 357 -7.20 21.87 -26.46
N ASN A 358 -6.36 21.13 -25.71
CA ASN A 358 -6.22 21.27 -24.27
C ASN A 358 -5.17 22.35 -23.93
N PHE A 359 -5.50 23.59 -24.30
CA PHE A 359 -4.58 24.73 -24.20
C PHE A 359 -4.11 25.02 -22.77
N ARG A 360 -4.94 24.74 -21.76
CA ARG A 360 -4.55 24.90 -20.35
C ARG A 360 -3.44 23.93 -19.96
N LEU A 361 -3.60 22.65 -20.29
CA LEU A 361 -2.57 21.64 -20.04
C LEU A 361 -1.30 21.94 -20.84
N ALA A 362 -1.43 22.36 -22.09
CA ALA A 362 -0.30 22.77 -22.92
C ALA A 362 0.50 23.93 -22.28
N TYR A 363 -0.20 24.95 -21.77
CA TYR A 363 0.43 26.07 -21.05
C TYR A 363 1.16 25.59 -19.79
N GLU A 364 0.51 24.76 -18.97
CA GLU A 364 1.10 24.24 -17.73
C GLU A 364 2.37 23.42 -18.01
N LEU A 365 2.34 22.54 -19.02
CA LEU A 365 3.48 21.71 -19.41
C LEU A 365 4.62 22.54 -20.00
N ALA A 366 4.31 23.49 -20.90
CA ALA A 366 5.30 24.36 -21.52
C ALA A 366 5.95 25.33 -20.51
N ASN A 367 5.17 25.89 -19.58
CA ASN A 367 5.70 26.76 -18.53
C ASN A 367 6.50 25.97 -17.48
N LYS A 368 6.09 24.73 -17.17
CA LYS A 368 6.93 23.84 -16.34
C LYS A 368 8.26 23.53 -17.02
N PHE A 369 8.26 23.31 -18.33
CA PHE A 369 9.48 23.11 -19.11
C PHE A 369 10.45 24.30 -18.96
N THR A 370 9.99 25.53 -19.17
CA THR A 370 10.84 26.74 -19.13
C THR A 370 11.46 26.97 -17.75
N VAL A 371 10.73 26.66 -16.68
CA VAL A 371 11.23 26.77 -15.30
C VAL A 371 12.23 25.66 -14.95
N THR A 372 11.93 24.42 -15.33
CA THR A 372 12.75 23.26 -14.93
C THR A 372 13.96 23.01 -15.80
N ARG A 373 13.99 23.57 -17.02
CA ARG A 373 15.01 23.31 -18.04
C ARG A 373 15.48 24.61 -18.69
N SER A 374 15.80 25.62 -17.88
CA SER A 374 16.21 26.95 -18.36
C SER A 374 17.34 26.90 -19.39
N ASP A 375 18.28 25.97 -19.20
CA ASP A 375 19.51 25.89 -19.98
C ASP A 375 19.36 25.09 -21.29
N SER A 376 18.14 24.61 -21.61
CA SER A 376 17.85 23.87 -22.83
C SER A 376 17.83 24.79 -24.06
N GLU A 377 18.32 24.29 -25.19
CA GLU A 377 18.20 24.97 -26.49
C GLU A 377 16.73 25.15 -26.93
N LEU A 378 15.81 24.35 -26.36
CA LEU A 378 14.38 24.35 -26.69
C LEU A 378 13.56 25.33 -25.82
N THR A 379 14.18 25.99 -24.85
CA THR A 379 13.48 26.90 -23.91
C THR A 379 12.75 28.02 -24.62
N SER A 380 13.34 28.60 -25.68
CA SER A 380 12.69 29.65 -26.49
C SER A 380 11.41 29.16 -27.17
N SER A 381 11.44 27.93 -27.70
CA SER A 381 10.28 27.29 -28.33
C SER A 381 9.20 26.95 -27.30
N ALA A 382 9.59 26.50 -26.11
CA ALA A 382 8.67 26.25 -25.00
C ALA A 382 8.00 27.55 -24.51
N CYS A 383 8.75 28.66 -24.41
CA CYS A 383 8.19 29.97 -24.08
C CYS A 383 7.14 30.41 -25.11
N ALA A 384 7.46 30.32 -26.41
CA ALA A 384 6.52 30.67 -27.48
C ALA A 384 5.25 29.82 -27.44
N LEU A 385 5.38 28.50 -27.20
CA LEU A 385 4.24 27.61 -27.05
C LEU A 385 3.39 27.96 -25.82
N ALA A 386 4.01 28.29 -24.69
CA ALA A 386 3.30 28.71 -23.49
C ALA A 386 2.50 30.00 -23.74
N GLU A 387 3.09 31.01 -24.38
CA GLU A 387 2.39 32.25 -24.70
C GLU A 387 1.21 32.02 -25.65
N LEU A 388 1.40 31.18 -26.67
CA LEU A 388 0.35 30.81 -27.61
C LEU A 388 -0.79 30.04 -26.91
N ALA A 389 -0.43 29.04 -26.10
CA ALA A 389 -1.38 28.24 -25.33
C ALA A 389 -2.18 29.11 -24.35
N ARG A 390 -1.53 30.06 -23.66
CA ARG A 390 -2.20 31.04 -22.79
C ARG A 390 -3.21 31.86 -23.58
N PHE A 391 -2.81 32.41 -24.72
CA PHE A 391 -3.70 33.19 -25.57
C PHE A 391 -4.95 32.40 -26.01
N TYR A 392 -4.77 31.15 -26.46
CA TYR A 392 -5.90 30.31 -26.85
C TYR A 392 -6.77 29.89 -25.66
N ALA A 393 -6.17 29.60 -24.50
CA ALA A 393 -6.91 29.30 -23.28
C ALA A 393 -7.74 30.50 -22.80
N GLU A 394 -7.25 31.73 -22.97
CA GLU A 394 -7.98 32.96 -22.65
C GLU A 394 -9.10 33.27 -23.66
N GLN A 395 -8.94 32.88 -24.93
CA GLN A 395 -9.97 33.04 -25.97
C GLN A 395 -11.02 31.91 -26.01
N GLN A 396 -10.70 30.72 -25.51
CA GLN A 396 -11.59 29.56 -25.52
C GLN A 396 -12.96 29.83 -24.87
N PRO A 397 -13.06 30.50 -23.71
CA PRO A 397 -14.34 30.83 -23.08
C PRO A 397 -15.19 31.75 -23.95
N GLN A 398 -14.57 32.70 -24.65
CA GLN A 398 -15.25 33.67 -25.51
C GLN A 398 -15.75 33.03 -26.81
N ARG A 399 -14.96 32.14 -27.42
CA ARG A 399 -15.39 31.37 -28.60
C ARG A 399 -16.48 30.35 -28.26
N GLN A 400 -16.33 29.63 -27.15
CA GLN A 400 -17.32 28.66 -26.69
C GLN A 400 -18.66 29.33 -26.36
N THR A 401 -18.66 30.52 -25.74
CA THR A 401 -19.90 31.27 -25.50
C THR A 401 -20.53 31.81 -26.79
N ALA A 402 -19.73 32.30 -27.74
CA ALA A 402 -20.24 32.76 -29.03
C ALA A 402 -20.86 31.62 -29.87
N GLU A 403 -20.20 30.45 -29.91
CA GLU A 403 -20.70 29.26 -30.62
C GLU A 403 -21.95 28.70 -29.94
N ALA A 404 -21.96 28.58 -28.61
CA ALA A 404 -23.14 28.18 -27.86
C ALA A 404 -24.32 29.14 -28.10
N MET A 405 -24.06 30.45 -28.15
CA MET A 405 -25.09 31.46 -28.44
C MET A 405 -25.63 31.34 -29.87
N ALA A 406 -24.78 31.08 -30.86
CA ALA A 406 -25.21 30.87 -32.24
C ALA A 406 -26.10 29.62 -32.38
N ARG A 407 -25.73 28.51 -31.73
CA ARG A 407 -26.55 27.28 -31.69
C ARG A 407 -27.87 27.51 -30.96
N TYR A 408 -27.86 28.28 -29.88
CA TYR A 408 -29.09 28.65 -29.16
C TYR A 408 -30.04 29.50 -30.03
N GLN A 409 -29.52 30.49 -30.76
CA GLN A 409 -30.32 31.28 -31.69
C GLN A 409 -30.89 30.43 -32.84
N GLN A 410 -30.15 29.42 -33.31
CA GLN A 410 -30.65 28.46 -34.29
C GLN A 410 -31.78 27.60 -33.71
N ALA A 411 -31.66 27.15 -32.46
CA ALA A 411 -32.71 26.41 -31.78
C ALA A 411 -33.99 27.25 -31.57
N GLU A 412 -33.85 28.53 -31.21
CA GLU A 412 -34.98 29.47 -31.15
C GLU A 412 -35.69 29.59 -32.50
N ARG A 413 -34.93 29.73 -33.60
CA ARG A 413 -35.51 29.78 -34.96
C ARG A 413 -36.29 28.52 -35.31
N LEU A 414 -35.77 27.34 -34.98
CA LEU A 414 -36.45 26.05 -35.22
C LEU A 414 -37.72 25.92 -34.37
N PHE A 415 -37.69 26.38 -33.12
CA PHE A 415 -38.87 26.44 -32.25
C PHE A 415 -39.99 27.30 -32.85
N PHE A 416 -39.68 28.51 -33.34
CA PHE A 416 -40.68 29.37 -33.98
C PHE A 416 -41.21 28.82 -35.31
N ARG A 417 -40.41 27.99 -36.01
CA ARG A 417 -40.84 27.25 -37.20
C ARG A 417 -41.64 25.98 -36.90
N GLN A 418 -41.93 25.72 -35.62
CA GLN A 418 -42.66 24.53 -35.14
C GLN A 418 -41.94 23.20 -35.41
N GLN A 419 -40.64 23.23 -35.70
CA GLN A 419 -39.78 22.05 -35.83
C GLN A 419 -39.26 21.64 -34.45
N TYR A 420 -40.19 21.21 -33.59
CA TYR A 420 -39.93 21.04 -32.16
C TYR A 420 -38.95 19.92 -31.83
N SER A 421 -38.87 18.86 -32.64
CA SER A 421 -37.90 17.76 -32.44
C SER A 421 -36.46 18.22 -32.68
N GLU A 422 -36.19 18.88 -33.80
CA GLU A 422 -34.85 19.38 -34.14
C GLU A 422 -34.41 20.52 -33.20
N ALA A 423 -35.36 21.35 -32.77
CA ALA A 423 -35.11 22.36 -31.74
C ALA A 423 -34.75 21.72 -30.39
N LEU A 424 -35.41 20.62 -30.01
CA LEU A 424 -35.14 19.92 -28.76
C LEU A 424 -33.72 19.34 -28.74
N ASP A 425 -33.30 18.70 -29.83
CA ASP A 425 -31.98 18.08 -29.94
C ASP A 425 -30.84 19.11 -29.78
N LEU A 426 -30.97 20.26 -30.44
CA LEU A 426 -30.02 21.37 -30.33
C LEU A 426 -29.97 21.98 -28.92
N VAL A 427 -31.12 22.11 -28.26
CA VAL A 427 -31.17 22.66 -26.90
C VAL A 427 -30.58 21.69 -25.88
N VAL A 428 -30.84 20.39 -26.04
CA VAL A 428 -30.27 19.33 -25.19
C VAL A 428 -28.75 19.28 -25.36
N SER A 429 -28.23 19.37 -26.59
CA SER A 429 -26.78 19.39 -26.81
C SER A 429 -26.10 20.59 -26.15
N ILE A 430 -26.70 21.78 -26.23
CA ILE A 430 -26.21 23.00 -25.56
C ILE A 430 -26.21 22.85 -24.03
N GLN A 431 -27.21 22.17 -23.45
CA GLN A 431 -27.26 21.93 -22.01
C GLN A 431 -26.21 20.93 -21.53
N VAL A 432 -25.88 19.92 -22.33
CA VAL A 432 -24.85 18.93 -22.00
C VAL A 432 -23.46 19.54 -22.13
N GLU A 433 -23.21 20.31 -23.20
CA GLU A 433 -21.90 20.91 -23.45
C GLU A 433 -21.64 22.16 -22.58
N PHE A 434 -22.70 22.90 -22.18
CA PHE A 434 -22.55 24.17 -21.44
C PHE A 434 -23.51 24.33 -20.24
N PRO A 435 -23.56 23.37 -19.29
CA PRO A 435 -24.60 23.29 -18.25
C PRO A 435 -24.67 24.50 -17.32
N ASN A 436 -23.53 25.16 -17.05
CA ASN A 436 -23.43 26.25 -16.08
C ASN A 436 -23.37 27.65 -16.71
N SER A 437 -23.39 27.74 -18.05
CA SER A 437 -23.33 29.00 -18.78
C SER A 437 -24.69 29.72 -18.80
N GLU A 438 -24.70 31.03 -19.05
CA GLU A 438 -25.96 31.78 -19.24
C GLU A 438 -26.78 31.21 -20.41
N VAL A 439 -26.11 30.80 -21.49
CA VAL A 439 -26.71 30.16 -22.65
C VAL A 439 -27.36 28.81 -22.28
N GLY A 440 -26.70 28.01 -21.43
CA GLY A 440 -27.25 26.75 -20.92
C GLY A 440 -28.52 26.94 -20.09
N ARG A 441 -28.61 28.01 -19.28
CA ARG A 441 -29.83 28.35 -18.54
C ARG A 441 -30.96 28.81 -19.47
N ARG A 442 -30.63 29.57 -20.51
CA ARG A 442 -31.61 30.01 -21.53
C ARG A 442 -32.10 28.83 -22.37
N ALA A 443 -31.21 27.92 -22.74
CA ALA A 443 -31.53 26.64 -23.37
C ALA A 443 -32.49 25.82 -22.49
N ALA A 444 -32.26 25.73 -21.18
CA ALA A 444 -33.16 25.03 -20.26
C ALA A 444 -34.61 25.55 -20.27
N ARG A 445 -34.77 26.87 -20.35
CA ARG A 445 -36.11 27.49 -20.44
C ARG A 445 -36.78 27.14 -21.76
N LEU A 446 -36.04 27.26 -22.87
CA LEU A 446 -36.56 26.93 -24.20
C LEU A 446 -36.95 25.44 -24.31
N ARG A 447 -36.19 24.54 -23.68
CA ARG A 447 -36.54 23.12 -23.57
C ARG A 447 -37.89 22.90 -22.91
N GLN A 448 -38.14 23.54 -21.76
CA GLN A 448 -39.41 23.40 -21.05
C GLN A 448 -40.59 23.90 -21.89
N GLU A 449 -40.39 24.93 -22.69
CA GLU A 449 -41.40 25.44 -23.62
C GLU A 449 -41.65 24.47 -24.79
N ILE A 450 -40.59 23.92 -25.38
CA ILE A 450 -40.66 22.88 -26.42
C ILE A 450 -41.41 21.65 -25.90
N GLU A 451 -41.03 21.13 -24.72
CA GLU A 451 -41.66 19.95 -24.12
C GLU A 451 -43.13 20.18 -23.78
N ARG A 452 -43.51 21.39 -23.34
CA ARG A 452 -44.92 21.76 -23.16
C ARG A 452 -45.68 21.74 -24.49
N LYS A 453 -45.10 22.26 -25.57
CA LYS A 453 -45.73 22.28 -26.90
C LYS A 453 -45.86 20.87 -27.51
N LEU A 454 -44.91 19.98 -27.22
CA LEU A 454 -44.96 18.58 -27.64
C LEU A 454 -45.99 17.75 -26.87
N LYS A 455 -46.24 18.06 -25.58
CA LYS A 455 -47.27 17.38 -24.75
C LYS A 455 -48.71 17.86 -24.98
N VAL A 456 -48.90 18.95 -25.73
CA VAL A 456 -50.21 19.53 -26.06
C VAL A 456 -50.72 19.05 -27.44
N LYS A 457 -49.96 18.19 -28.12
CA LYS A 457 -50.42 17.35 -29.23
C LYS A 457 -50.70 15.95 -28.70
#